data_AF-A0A7L9WQQ8-F1
#
_entry.id   AF-A0A7L9WQQ8-F1
#
_cell.length_a   1.000
_cell.length_b   1.000
_cell.length_c   1.000
_cell.angle_alpha   90.00
_cell.angle_beta   90.00
_cell.angle_gamma   90.00
#
_symmetry.space_group_name_H-M   'P 1'
#
loop_
_entity.id
_entity.type
_entity.pdbx_description
1 polymer ?
#
loop_
_entity_poly.entity_id
_entity_poly.type
_entity_poly.pdbx_seq_one_letter_code
_entity_poly.pdbx_strand_id
1 'polypeptide(L)'
;MNTPLREDAFHVDRISAPLSKSPLSQEMKLDAACELLNLGMTQFLTLSNKDLRKEDINPSLAPKSFTAKSDIFSSCEKNARVSGLRFNSKAPYIPRSEFSRRQSSSFSQPDPNDPWHFEKIDCIATSPNWDRLDGIRKWKGRNKKKGTTIYFEIDDPKFWKLVREEKIKASSHDRILSQAAFKLSGGNRTRIIFLRVLKYNDLKVSSAATLEELTSDLYKRFGDVSTSSASKLPLFPDQASI
;
A
#
# COMPACT_ATOMS: atom_id res chain seq x y z
N MET A 1 -34.55 50.95 64.26
CA MET A 1 -33.71 49.97 64.97
C MET A 1 -33.44 48.82 64.01
N ASN A 2 -32.19 48.66 63.62
CA ASN A 2 -31.71 47.58 62.77
C ASN A 2 -31.67 46.28 63.58
N THR A 3 -32.23 45.20 63.04
CA THR A 3 -31.98 43.85 63.54
C THR A 3 -31.82 42.93 62.32
N PRO A 4 -30.70 42.19 62.21
CA PRO A 4 -30.29 41.57 60.97
C PRO A 4 -31.04 40.26 60.71
N LEU A 5 -31.20 39.94 59.42
CA LEU A 5 -31.64 38.63 58.95
C LEU A 5 -30.67 37.56 59.45
N ARG A 6 -31.20 36.57 60.19
CA ARG A 6 -30.49 35.33 60.53
C ARG A 6 -30.29 34.53 59.23
N GLU A 7 -29.04 34.29 58.87
CA GLU A 7 -28.68 33.22 57.94
C GLU A 7 -28.98 31.89 58.61
N ASP A 8 -30.09 31.26 58.24
CA ASP A 8 -30.34 29.86 58.55
C ASP A 8 -29.34 29.03 57.75
N ALA A 9 -28.31 28.57 58.45
CA ALA A 9 -27.35 27.60 57.95
C ALA A 9 -28.06 26.29 57.62
N PHE A 10 -28.44 26.12 56.35
CA PHE A 10 -28.70 24.79 55.78
C PHE A 10 -27.40 23.99 55.86
N HIS A 11 -27.26 23.19 56.90
CA HIS A 11 -26.29 22.10 56.95
C HIS A 11 -26.76 21.04 55.94
N VAL A 12 -26.41 21.26 54.67
CA VAL A 12 -26.49 20.20 53.68
C VAL A 12 -25.32 19.28 54.02
N ASP A 13 -25.60 18.20 54.73
CA ASP A 13 -24.71 17.06 54.81
C ASP A 13 -24.43 16.63 53.38
N ARG A 14 -23.33 17.14 52.82
CA ARG A 14 -22.69 16.55 51.65
C ARG A 14 -22.22 15.19 52.12
N ILE A 15 -23.08 14.19 51.96
CA ILE A 15 -22.64 12.80 51.77
C ILE A 15 -21.93 12.79 50.41
N SER A 16 -20.73 13.39 50.38
CA SER A 16 -19.70 13.07 49.40
C SER A 16 -19.19 11.70 49.79
N ALA A 17 -20.00 10.67 49.55
CA ALA A 17 -19.47 9.33 49.45
C ALA A 17 -18.40 9.40 48.35
N PRO A 18 -17.11 9.17 48.66
CA PRO A 18 -16.12 9.05 47.60
C PRO A 18 -16.60 7.89 46.73
N LEU A 19 -16.85 8.16 45.44
CA LEU A 19 -16.90 7.12 44.42
C LEU A 19 -15.56 6.39 44.53
N SER A 20 -15.52 5.31 45.32
CA SER A 20 -14.36 4.47 45.45
C SER A 20 -14.21 3.76 44.11
N LYS A 21 -13.49 4.39 43.19
CA LYS A 21 -12.96 3.72 42.01
C LYS A 21 -11.86 2.81 42.50
N SER A 22 -12.23 1.69 43.13
CA SER A 22 -11.30 0.59 43.31
C SER A 22 -10.74 0.27 41.92
N PRO A 23 -9.42 0.23 41.73
CA PRO A 23 -8.85 -0.09 40.44
C PRO A 23 -9.41 -1.44 39.99
N LEU A 24 -9.90 -1.50 38.74
CA LEU A 24 -10.37 -2.74 38.14
C LEU A 24 -9.32 -3.84 38.38
N SER A 25 -9.79 -5.02 38.82
CA SER A 25 -8.90 -6.17 38.97
C SER A 25 -8.24 -6.48 37.62
N GLN A 26 -7.08 -7.14 37.66
CA GLN A 26 -6.38 -7.51 36.43
C GLN A 26 -7.23 -8.41 35.53
N GLU A 27 -8.03 -9.30 36.13
CA GLU A 27 -8.99 -10.16 35.43
C GLU A 27 -10.07 -9.35 34.72
N MET A 28 -10.70 -8.39 35.42
CA MET A 28 -11.71 -7.52 34.81
C MET A 28 -11.15 -6.66 33.67
N LYS A 29 -9.88 -6.25 33.75
CA LYS A 29 -9.21 -5.51 32.66
C LYS A 29 -8.98 -6.40 31.45
N LEU A 30 -8.60 -7.66 31.67
CA LEU A 30 -8.38 -8.62 30.59
C LEU A 30 -9.69 -8.95 29.88
N ASP A 31 -10.75 -9.19 30.64
CA ASP A 31 -12.09 -9.45 30.09
C ASP A 31 -12.59 -8.26 29.26
N ALA A 32 -12.47 -7.04 29.77
CA ALA A 32 -12.84 -5.83 29.03
C ALA A 32 -12.02 -5.67 27.73
N ALA A 33 -10.73 -5.99 27.75
CA ALA A 33 -9.88 -5.96 26.56
C ALA A 33 -10.31 -6.99 25.52
N CYS A 34 -10.64 -8.21 25.95
CA CYS A 34 -11.17 -9.26 25.08
C CYS A 34 -12.51 -8.85 24.43
N GLU A 35 -13.41 -8.24 25.21
CA GLU A 35 -14.68 -7.74 24.68
C GLU A 35 -14.49 -6.65 23.63
N LEU A 36 -13.61 -5.67 23.88
CA LEU A 36 -13.31 -4.59 22.94
C LEU A 36 -12.69 -5.14 21.64
N LEU A 37 -11.76 -6.09 21.75
CA LEU A 37 -11.15 -6.73 20.58
C LEU A 37 -12.20 -7.50 19.76
N ASN A 38 -13.08 -8.25 20.41
CA ASN A 38 -14.16 -8.97 19.75
C ASN A 38 -15.15 -8.04 19.04
N LEU A 39 -15.51 -6.92 19.66
CA LEU A 39 -16.38 -5.91 19.08
C LEU A 39 -15.72 -5.26 17.85
N GLY A 40 -14.46 -4.81 18.01
CA GLY A 40 -13.69 -4.20 16.93
C GLY A 40 -13.48 -5.15 15.75
N MET A 41 -13.13 -6.41 16.01
CA MET A 41 -12.96 -7.43 14.97
C MET A 41 -14.28 -7.72 14.24
N THR A 42 -15.37 -7.89 14.97
CA THR A 42 -16.70 -8.12 14.38
C THR A 42 -17.06 -6.96 13.47
N GLN A 43 -16.87 -5.72 13.94
CA GLN A 43 -17.20 -4.53 13.16
C GLN A 43 -16.31 -4.39 11.93
N PHE A 44 -15.01 -4.65 12.07
CA PHE A 44 -14.06 -4.65 10.95
C PHE A 44 -14.42 -5.65 9.86
N LEU A 45 -14.80 -6.88 10.23
CA LEU A 45 -15.19 -7.93 9.29
C LEU A 45 -16.55 -7.62 8.64
N THR A 46 -17.46 -6.99 9.39
CA THR A 46 -18.82 -6.70 8.96
C THR A 46 -18.92 -5.55 7.96
N LEU A 47 -18.18 -4.45 8.21
CA LEU A 47 -18.23 -3.25 7.39
C LEU A 47 -17.65 -3.49 5.98
N SER A 48 -18.16 -2.76 4.98
CA SER A 48 -17.56 -2.78 3.65
C SER A 48 -16.21 -2.04 3.66
N ASN A 49 -15.35 -2.30 2.68
CA ASN A 49 -14.10 -1.55 2.58
C ASN A 49 -14.34 -0.07 2.23
N LYS A 50 -15.51 0.27 1.66
CA LYS A 50 -15.91 1.67 1.45
C LYS A 50 -16.21 2.35 2.79
N ASP A 51 -16.89 1.66 3.70
CA ASP A 51 -17.26 2.24 5.00
C ASP A 51 -16.07 2.34 5.94
N LEU A 52 -15.19 1.32 5.95
CA LEU A 52 -13.92 1.41 6.69
C LEU A 52 -13.08 2.63 6.26
N ARG A 53 -13.04 2.92 4.96
CA ARG A 53 -12.33 4.10 4.44
C ARG A 53 -12.95 5.44 4.86
N LYS A 54 -14.25 5.49 5.17
CA LYS A 54 -14.88 6.72 5.71
C LYS A 54 -14.38 7.01 7.12
N GLU A 55 -14.05 5.97 7.87
CA GLU A 55 -13.46 6.03 9.21
C GLU A 55 -11.92 6.12 9.18
N ASP A 56 -11.33 6.42 8.02
CA ASP A 56 -9.88 6.42 7.76
C ASP A 56 -9.16 5.08 8.03
N ILE A 57 -9.90 3.98 8.20
CA ILE A 57 -9.36 2.63 8.31
C ILE A 57 -9.12 2.09 6.91
N ASN A 58 -7.85 2.08 6.50
CA ASN A 58 -7.46 1.73 5.14
C ASN A 58 -6.37 0.62 5.12
N PRO A 59 -6.20 -0.09 3.97
CA PRO A 59 -5.21 -1.16 3.87
C PRO A 59 -3.76 -0.75 4.14
N SER A 60 -3.39 0.53 4.01
CA SER A 60 -2.05 1.01 4.37
C SER A 60 -1.78 0.96 5.88
N LEU A 61 -2.80 1.14 6.71
CA LEU A 61 -2.65 1.08 8.18
C LEU A 61 -2.52 -0.35 8.70
N ALA A 62 -3.30 -1.29 8.15
CA ALA A 62 -3.38 -2.66 8.65
C ALA A 62 -3.42 -3.70 7.51
N PRO A 63 -2.36 -3.82 6.71
CA PRO A 63 -2.38 -4.59 5.47
C PRO A 63 -2.71 -6.07 5.71
N LYS A 64 -2.08 -6.69 6.71
CA LYS A 64 -2.32 -8.10 7.07
C LYS A 64 -3.79 -8.36 7.44
N SER A 65 -4.42 -7.44 8.17
CA SER A 65 -5.83 -7.56 8.57
C SER A 65 -6.77 -7.47 7.37
N PHE A 66 -6.48 -6.57 6.42
CA PHE A 66 -7.27 -6.45 5.19
C PHE A 66 -7.06 -7.65 4.24
N THR A 67 -5.86 -8.24 4.21
CA THR A 67 -5.60 -9.50 3.50
C THR A 67 -6.40 -10.63 4.13
N ALA A 68 -6.29 -10.85 5.44
CA ALA A 68 -7.01 -11.90 6.15
C ALA A 68 -8.53 -11.77 5.98
N LYS A 69 -9.06 -10.54 6.05
CA LYS A 69 -10.47 -10.26 5.76
C LYS A 69 -10.85 -10.68 4.33
N SER A 70 -10.03 -10.33 3.35
CA SER A 70 -10.27 -10.70 1.94
C SER A 70 -10.22 -12.21 1.73
N ASP A 71 -9.33 -12.91 2.43
CA ASP A 71 -9.20 -14.37 2.38
C ASP A 71 -10.43 -15.08 2.92
N ILE A 72 -11.01 -14.59 4.02
CA ILE A 72 -12.28 -15.10 4.57
C ILE A 72 -13.38 -15.01 3.52
N PHE A 73 -13.61 -13.83 2.96
CA PHE A 73 -14.69 -13.61 1.99
C PHE A 73 -14.46 -14.35 0.67
N SER A 74 -13.21 -14.40 0.18
CA SER A 74 -12.89 -15.13 -1.06
C SER A 74 -13.00 -16.64 -0.89
N SER A 75 -12.68 -17.18 0.28
CA SER A 75 -12.86 -18.61 0.59
C SER A 75 -14.34 -18.98 0.63
N CYS A 76 -15.17 -18.12 1.22
CA CYS A 76 -16.62 -18.29 1.21
C CYS A 76 -17.23 -18.13 -0.18
N GLU A 77 -16.70 -17.23 -1.01
CA GLU A 77 -17.11 -17.08 -2.39
C GLU A 77 -16.72 -18.29 -3.25
N LYS A 78 -15.60 -18.95 -2.99
CA LYS A 78 -15.24 -20.19 -3.72
C LYS A 78 -16.14 -21.38 -3.38
N ASN A 79 -16.76 -21.39 -2.21
CA ASN A 79 -17.67 -22.46 -1.79
C ASN A 79 -19.13 -22.10 -2.14
N ALA A 80 -19.70 -22.76 -3.14
CA ALA A 80 -21.07 -22.53 -3.58
C ALA A 80 -22.15 -22.81 -2.52
N ARG A 81 -21.84 -23.62 -1.49
CA ARG A 81 -22.77 -23.93 -0.39
C ARG A 81 -22.93 -22.77 0.61
N VAL A 82 -22.04 -21.77 0.56
CA VAL A 82 -22.09 -20.61 1.46
C VAL A 82 -22.94 -19.51 0.82
N SER A 83 -24.15 -19.32 1.35
CA SER A 83 -25.10 -18.28 0.92
C SER A 83 -24.85 -16.92 1.58
N GLY A 84 -24.12 -16.89 2.69
CA GLY A 84 -23.77 -15.67 3.42
C GLY A 84 -23.07 -15.99 4.74
N LEU A 85 -22.67 -14.94 5.45
CA LEU A 85 -21.96 -15.04 6.73
C LEU A 85 -22.61 -14.16 7.79
N ARG A 86 -22.53 -14.61 9.04
CA ARG A 86 -22.82 -13.80 10.22
C ARG A 86 -21.85 -14.19 11.32
N PHE A 87 -21.05 -13.23 11.78
CA PHE A 87 -19.95 -13.50 12.72
C PHE A 87 -20.41 -13.74 14.16
N ASN A 88 -21.53 -13.14 14.58
CA ASN A 88 -22.16 -13.43 15.87
C ASN A 88 -23.66 -13.13 15.82
N SER A 89 -24.39 -13.44 16.89
CA SER A 89 -25.85 -13.26 16.96
C SER A 89 -26.34 -11.81 16.78
N LYS A 90 -25.50 -10.83 17.11
CA LYS A 90 -25.81 -9.40 17.04
C LYS A 90 -25.34 -8.73 15.74
N ALA A 91 -24.42 -9.36 15.01
CA ALA A 91 -23.88 -8.83 13.77
C ALA A 91 -24.90 -8.98 12.63
N PRO A 92 -24.97 -8.02 11.69
CA PRO A 92 -25.85 -8.14 10.53
C PRO A 92 -25.41 -9.31 9.64
N TYR A 93 -26.40 -9.95 9.02
CA TYR A 93 -26.15 -10.99 8.03
C TYR A 93 -25.56 -10.38 6.75
N ILE A 94 -24.48 -10.95 6.26
CA ILE A 94 -23.77 -10.53 5.04
C ILE A 94 -24.13 -11.54 3.95
N PRO A 95 -24.99 -11.18 2.98
CA PRO A 95 -25.31 -12.07 1.88
C PRO A 95 -24.09 -12.28 0.98
N ARG A 96 -24.04 -13.42 0.28
CA ARG A 96 -22.95 -13.74 -0.67
C ARG A 96 -22.70 -12.65 -1.72
N SER A 97 -23.75 -11.97 -2.17
CA SER A 97 -23.66 -10.85 -3.12
C SER A 97 -22.81 -9.68 -2.63
N GLU A 98 -22.57 -9.61 -1.32
CA GLU A 98 -21.85 -8.53 -0.64
C GLU A 98 -20.39 -8.89 -0.30
N PHE A 99 -19.94 -10.13 -0.60
CA PHE A 99 -18.59 -10.59 -0.32
C PHE A 99 -17.53 -9.82 -1.10
N SER A 100 -17.74 -9.60 -2.39
CA SER A 100 -16.79 -8.89 -3.26
C SER A 100 -16.50 -7.46 -2.79
N ARG A 101 -17.50 -6.77 -2.20
CA ARG A 101 -17.36 -5.41 -1.64
C ARG A 101 -16.51 -5.35 -0.36
N ARG A 102 -16.29 -6.50 0.29
CA ARG A 102 -15.51 -6.65 1.54
C ARG A 102 -14.12 -7.20 1.28
N GLN A 103 -13.86 -7.67 0.08
CA GLN A 103 -12.53 -7.98 -0.41
C GLN A 103 -11.82 -6.67 -0.76
N SER A 104 -10.56 -6.56 -0.37
CA SER A 104 -9.71 -5.49 -0.87
C SER A 104 -9.42 -5.78 -2.33
N SER A 105 -9.66 -4.81 -3.21
CA SER A 105 -9.12 -4.87 -4.58
C SER A 105 -7.64 -5.14 -4.44
N SER A 106 -7.21 -6.32 -4.87
CA SER A 106 -5.94 -6.97 -4.53
C SER A 106 -4.80 -6.00 -4.26
N PHE A 107 -4.66 -5.57 -3.01
CA PHE A 107 -3.34 -5.35 -2.45
C PHE A 107 -2.89 -6.74 -2.04
N SER A 108 -2.54 -7.57 -3.02
CA SER A 108 -1.37 -8.40 -2.77
C SER A 108 -0.31 -7.36 -2.41
N GLN A 109 0.01 -7.26 -1.13
CA GLN A 109 1.27 -6.66 -0.79
C GLN A 109 2.30 -7.60 -1.42
N PRO A 110 3.22 -7.08 -2.25
CA PRO A 110 4.26 -7.95 -2.78
C PRO A 110 4.92 -8.61 -1.58
N ASP A 111 4.88 -9.94 -1.56
CA ASP A 111 5.62 -10.71 -0.57
C ASP A 111 7.05 -10.16 -0.63
N PRO A 112 7.69 -9.82 0.50
CA PRO A 112 9.11 -9.49 0.49
C PRO A 112 9.94 -10.56 -0.25
N ASN A 113 9.48 -11.82 -0.27
CA ASN A 113 10.07 -12.93 -1.00
C ASN A 113 9.63 -13.06 -2.47
N ASP A 114 8.63 -12.29 -2.93
CA ASP A 114 8.20 -12.34 -4.33
C ASP A 114 9.40 -12.00 -5.23
N PRO A 115 9.66 -12.82 -6.27
CA PRO A 115 10.80 -12.62 -7.14
C PRO A 115 10.67 -11.32 -7.92
N TRP A 116 11.81 -10.69 -8.17
CA TRP A 116 11.88 -9.56 -9.09
C TRP A 116 11.79 -10.04 -10.54
N HIS A 117 11.07 -9.25 -11.33
CA HIS A 117 10.92 -9.43 -12.77
C HIS A 117 11.53 -8.23 -13.49
N PHE A 118 12.06 -8.49 -14.70
CA PHE A 118 12.65 -7.45 -15.53
C PHE A 118 11.89 -7.29 -16.84
N GLU A 119 11.72 -6.05 -17.30
CA GLU A 119 11.16 -5.75 -18.62
C GLU A 119 11.66 -4.40 -19.16
N LYS A 120 11.45 -4.15 -20.46
CA LYS A 120 11.57 -2.81 -21.05
C LYS A 120 10.22 -2.08 -20.95
N ILE A 121 10.24 -0.89 -20.36
CA ILE A 121 9.07 0.00 -20.21
C ILE A 121 9.28 1.24 -21.07
N ASP A 122 8.31 1.53 -21.91
CA ASP A 122 8.17 2.78 -22.66
C ASP A 122 6.97 3.54 -22.07
N CYS A 123 7.20 4.69 -21.47
CA CYS A 123 6.16 5.47 -20.82
C CYS A 123 6.32 6.98 -21.06
N ILE A 124 5.20 7.69 -20.91
CA ILE A 124 5.16 9.15 -20.88
C ILE A 124 5.04 9.57 -19.41
N ALA A 125 6.01 10.32 -18.90
CA ALA A 125 5.96 10.89 -17.56
C ALA A 125 4.90 12.01 -17.53
N THR A 126 4.01 11.92 -16.54
CA THR A 126 2.88 12.86 -16.35
C THR A 126 3.01 13.69 -15.08
N SER A 127 3.79 13.21 -14.11
CA SER A 127 4.22 13.98 -12.95
C SER A 127 5.61 13.47 -12.55
N PRO A 128 6.68 14.17 -12.95
CA PRO A 128 8.04 13.77 -12.61
C PRO A 128 8.31 13.94 -11.10
N ASN A 129 9.32 13.22 -10.62
CA ASN A 129 9.93 13.43 -9.31
C ASN A 129 11.44 13.67 -9.48
N TRP A 130 11.84 14.93 -9.48
CA TRP A 130 13.24 15.32 -9.69
C TRP A 130 14.12 15.20 -8.43
N ASP A 131 13.54 14.83 -7.29
CA ASP A 131 14.30 14.52 -6.09
C ASP A 131 14.63 13.02 -6.06
N ARG A 132 15.93 12.71 -6.18
CA ARG A 132 16.44 11.33 -6.14
C ARG A 132 16.27 10.67 -4.77
N LEU A 133 16.30 11.45 -3.68
CA LEU A 133 16.28 10.95 -2.31
C LEU A 133 14.86 10.90 -1.71
N ASP A 134 13.87 11.39 -2.44
CA ASP A 134 12.47 11.33 -2.02
C ASP A 134 11.94 9.88 -2.12
N GLY A 135 11.93 9.20 -0.97
CA GLY A 135 11.39 7.85 -0.82
C GLY A 135 9.86 7.79 -0.80
N ILE A 136 9.19 8.91 -0.58
CA ILE A 136 7.73 9.00 -0.38
C ILE A 136 7.04 9.21 -1.73
N ARG A 137 7.49 10.19 -2.52
CA ARG A 137 6.91 10.50 -3.83
C ARG A 137 7.50 9.61 -4.91
N LYS A 138 6.63 9.12 -5.80
CA LYS A 138 7.04 8.37 -6.99
C LYS A 138 6.85 9.20 -8.25
N TRP A 139 7.60 8.86 -9.30
CA TRP A 139 7.26 9.30 -10.65
C TRP A 139 5.92 8.71 -11.03
N LYS A 140 5.08 9.49 -11.72
CA LYS A 140 3.83 9.02 -12.31
C LYS A 140 3.91 9.12 -13.82
N GLY A 141 3.65 8.02 -14.51
CA GLY A 141 3.61 8.00 -15.97
C GLY A 141 2.48 7.14 -16.52
N ARG A 142 2.31 7.16 -17.85
CA ARG A 142 1.42 6.25 -18.59
C ARG A 142 2.25 5.34 -19.48
N ASN A 143 2.09 4.03 -19.31
CA ASN A 143 2.75 3.02 -20.13
C ASN A 143 2.16 3.05 -21.55
N LYS A 144 3.01 3.20 -22.57
CA LYS A 144 2.57 3.33 -23.97
C LYS A 144 1.88 2.07 -24.51
N LYS A 145 2.33 0.88 -24.10
CA LYS A 145 1.79 -0.39 -24.61
C LYS A 145 0.41 -0.73 -24.05
N LYS A 146 0.13 -0.34 -22.79
CA LYS A 146 -1.08 -0.73 -22.07
C LYS A 146 -2.02 0.44 -21.73
N GLY A 147 -1.57 1.68 -21.92
CA GLY A 147 -2.31 2.89 -21.51
C GLY A 147 -2.44 3.08 -19.99
N THR A 148 -1.95 2.13 -19.19
CA THR A 148 -2.10 2.10 -17.73
C THR A 148 -1.19 3.11 -17.06
N THR A 149 -1.70 3.78 -16.02
CA THR A 149 -0.88 4.58 -15.11
C THR A 149 0.08 3.68 -14.34
N ILE A 150 1.35 4.10 -14.27
CA ILE A 150 2.39 3.46 -13.49
C ILE A 150 3.02 4.46 -12.54
N TYR A 151 3.38 3.98 -11.35
CA TYR A 151 4.17 4.71 -10.37
C TYR A 151 5.53 4.03 -10.26
N PHE A 152 6.60 4.79 -10.41
CA PHE A 152 7.95 4.23 -10.49
C PHE A 152 9.01 5.13 -9.86
N GLU A 153 10.19 4.56 -9.65
CA GLU A 153 11.41 5.26 -9.25
C GLU A 153 12.43 5.17 -10.37
N ILE A 154 13.33 6.15 -10.46
CA ILE A 154 14.50 6.08 -11.35
C ILE A 154 15.73 5.90 -10.49
N ASP A 155 16.43 4.80 -10.70
CA ASP A 155 17.68 4.48 -10.03
C ASP A 155 18.77 4.14 -11.03
N ASP A 156 19.01 5.11 -11.90
CA ASP A 156 20.08 5.05 -12.89
C ASP A 156 21.08 6.17 -12.58
N PRO A 157 22.30 5.84 -12.11
CA PRO A 157 23.33 6.83 -11.84
C PRO A 157 23.69 7.69 -13.04
N LYS A 158 23.64 7.16 -14.27
CA LYS A 158 23.94 7.92 -15.49
C LYS A 158 22.83 8.92 -15.80
N PHE A 159 21.57 8.51 -15.67
CA PHE A 159 20.44 9.42 -15.80
C PHE A 159 20.58 10.61 -14.84
N TRP A 160 20.79 10.33 -13.55
CA TRP A 160 20.95 11.38 -12.53
C TRP A 160 22.20 12.23 -12.69
N LYS A 161 23.27 11.69 -13.30
CA LYS A 161 24.44 12.49 -13.71
C LYS A 161 24.05 13.49 -14.80
N LEU A 162 23.31 13.07 -15.83
CA LEU A 162 22.86 13.96 -16.91
C LEU A 162 21.85 15.02 -16.44
N VAL A 163 21.00 14.70 -15.45
CA VAL A 163 20.14 15.70 -14.80
C VAL A 163 20.97 16.77 -14.10
N ARG A 164 22.00 16.36 -13.32
CA ARG A 164 22.90 17.30 -12.63
C ARG A 164 23.75 18.15 -13.59
N GLU A 165 24.09 17.60 -14.76
CA GLU A 165 24.79 18.31 -15.83
C GLU A 165 23.84 19.15 -16.71
N GLU A 166 22.56 19.26 -16.36
CA GLU A 166 21.52 20.01 -17.10
C GLU A 166 21.33 19.56 -18.56
N LYS A 167 21.81 18.36 -18.90
CA LYS A 167 21.65 17.74 -20.24
C LYS A 167 20.25 17.16 -20.43
N ILE A 168 19.55 16.87 -19.34
CA ILE A 168 18.14 16.46 -19.33
C ILE A 168 17.29 17.66 -18.95
N LYS A 169 16.43 18.09 -19.86
CA LYS A 169 15.47 19.17 -19.64
C LYS A 169 14.07 18.59 -19.56
N ALA A 170 13.31 19.02 -18.56
CA ALA A 170 11.91 18.66 -18.41
C ALA A 170 11.08 19.26 -19.55
N SER A 171 10.12 18.50 -20.06
CA SER A 171 9.12 18.96 -21.02
C SER A 171 7.72 18.53 -20.58
N SER A 172 6.69 19.03 -21.27
CA SER A 172 5.30 18.69 -20.94
C SER A 172 4.94 17.22 -21.19
N HIS A 173 5.69 16.52 -22.05
CA HIS A 173 5.41 15.15 -22.46
C HIS A 173 6.68 14.30 -22.49
N ASP A 174 7.36 14.23 -21.35
CA ASP A 174 8.63 13.53 -21.28
C ASP A 174 8.48 12.03 -21.51
N ARG A 175 9.10 11.51 -22.57
CA ARG A 175 9.08 10.08 -22.91
C ARG A 175 10.30 9.39 -22.35
N ILE A 176 10.08 8.28 -21.65
CA ILE A 176 11.14 7.51 -21.01
C ILE A 176 11.07 6.08 -21.54
N LEU A 177 12.18 5.61 -22.09
CA LEU A 177 12.41 4.21 -22.40
C LEU A 177 13.44 3.67 -21.42
N SER A 178 13.06 2.69 -20.59
CA SER A 178 13.91 2.14 -19.54
C SER A 178 13.86 0.62 -19.49
N GLN A 179 14.94 -0.01 -19.03
CA GLN A 179 14.88 -1.33 -18.41
C GLN A 179 14.50 -1.16 -16.95
N ALA A 180 13.50 -1.92 -16.51
CA ALA A 180 12.90 -1.78 -15.20
C ALA A 180 12.85 -3.14 -14.48
N ALA A 181 13.03 -3.09 -13.17
CA ALA A 181 12.69 -4.16 -12.25
C ALA A 181 11.34 -3.88 -11.60
N PHE A 182 10.53 -4.91 -11.37
CA PHE A 182 9.25 -4.80 -10.68
C PHE A 182 8.92 -6.11 -9.97
N LYS A 183 8.04 -6.03 -8.97
CA LYS A 183 7.41 -7.20 -8.35
C LYS A 183 6.02 -7.42 -8.90
N LEU A 184 5.59 -8.67 -8.99
CA LEU A 184 4.20 -9.00 -9.31
C LEU A 184 3.41 -9.17 -8.03
N SER A 185 2.24 -8.54 -7.97
CA SER A 185 1.32 -8.72 -6.86
C SER A 185 -0.11 -8.76 -7.40
N GLY A 186 -0.78 -9.91 -7.23
CA GLY A 186 -2.10 -10.15 -7.81
C GLY A 186 -2.12 -9.98 -9.33
N GLY A 187 -1.02 -10.33 -10.01
CA GLY A 187 -0.85 -10.15 -11.47
C GLY A 187 -0.53 -8.70 -11.91
N ASN A 188 -0.55 -7.74 -11.00
CA ASN A 188 -0.21 -6.35 -11.27
C ASN A 188 1.25 -6.05 -10.96
N ARG A 189 1.85 -5.10 -11.69
CA ARG A 189 3.22 -4.65 -11.44
C ARG A 189 3.22 -3.67 -10.27
N THR A 190 4.05 -3.96 -9.28
CA THR A 190 4.25 -3.15 -8.08
C THR A 190 5.74 -2.90 -7.90
N ARG A 191 6.10 -1.86 -7.12
CA ARG A 191 7.50 -1.45 -6.89
C ARG A 191 8.34 -1.37 -8.18
N ILE A 192 7.86 -0.61 -9.16
CA ILE A 192 8.56 -0.45 -10.43
C ILE A 192 9.77 0.46 -10.22
N ILE A 193 10.95 -0.02 -10.58
CA ILE A 193 12.23 0.71 -10.48
C ILE A 193 12.90 0.69 -11.84
N PHE A 194 13.17 1.87 -12.39
CA PHE A 194 13.91 2.05 -13.63
C PHE A 194 15.41 2.00 -13.30
N LEU A 195 16.01 0.85 -13.54
CA LEU A 195 17.44 0.60 -13.28
C LEU A 195 18.34 1.15 -14.39
N ARG A 196 17.82 1.23 -15.62
CA ARG A 196 18.58 1.73 -16.78
C ARG A 196 17.70 2.51 -17.74
N VAL A 197 17.84 3.83 -17.75
CA VAL A 197 17.18 4.69 -18.72
C VAL A 197 17.97 4.62 -20.02
N LEU A 198 17.33 4.10 -21.07
CA LEU A 198 17.95 3.95 -22.40
C LEU A 198 17.81 5.25 -23.19
N LYS A 199 16.61 5.84 -23.15
CA LYS A 199 16.28 7.06 -23.87
C LYS A 199 15.38 7.94 -22.99
N TYR A 200 15.69 9.23 -22.93
CA TYR A 200 14.83 10.27 -22.37
C TYR A 200 14.55 11.30 -23.45
N ASN A 201 13.29 11.43 -23.86
CA ASN A 201 12.88 12.17 -25.06
C ASN A 201 13.69 11.71 -26.28
N ASP A 202 14.51 12.60 -26.83
CA ASP A 202 15.41 12.32 -27.95
C ASP A 202 16.86 12.06 -27.54
N LEU A 203 17.18 12.22 -26.25
CA LEU A 203 18.50 11.96 -25.72
C LEU A 203 18.70 10.47 -25.43
N LYS A 204 19.74 9.88 -26.03
CA LYS A 204 20.23 8.55 -25.66
C LYS A 204 21.00 8.66 -24.34
N VAL A 205 20.52 7.99 -23.30
CA VAL A 205 21.08 8.06 -21.95
C VAL A 205 22.07 6.92 -21.70
N SER A 206 21.72 5.69 -22.07
CA SER A 206 22.58 4.50 -21.90
C SER A 206 22.31 3.45 -22.98
N SER A 207 23.27 2.54 -23.17
CA SER A 207 23.04 1.25 -23.83
C SER A 207 22.19 0.33 -22.96
N ALA A 208 21.55 -0.66 -23.58
CA ALA A 208 20.84 -1.70 -22.84
C ALA A 208 21.83 -2.58 -22.08
N ALA A 209 21.50 -2.88 -20.82
CA ALA A 209 22.24 -3.78 -19.96
C ALA A 209 21.73 -5.23 -20.10
N THR A 210 22.57 -6.21 -19.77
CA THR A 210 22.19 -7.63 -19.70
C THR A 210 21.33 -7.90 -18.46
N LEU A 211 20.69 -9.07 -18.42
CA LEU A 211 19.94 -9.48 -17.23
C LEU A 211 20.86 -9.66 -16.01
N GLU A 212 22.10 -10.13 -16.19
CA GLU A 212 23.05 -10.24 -15.08
C GLU A 212 23.42 -8.86 -14.53
N GLU A 213 23.68 -7.88 -15.41
CA GLU A 213 24.00 -6.52 -15.00
C GLU A 213 22.83 -5.88 -14.23
N LEU A 214 21.60 -6.01 -14.72
CA LEU A 214 20.41 -5.49 -14.04
C LEU A 214 20.17 -6.18 -12.69
N THR A 215 20.44 -7.49 -12.61
CA THR A 215 20.34 -8.25 -11.36
C THR A 215 21.40 -7.78 -10.36
N SER A 216 22.63 -7.54 -10.81
CA SER A 216 23.71 -6.98 -9.99
C SER A 216 23.36 -5.58 -9.48
N ASP A 217 22.80 -4.71 -10.32
CA ASP A 217 22.37 -3.36 -9.93
C ASP A 217 21.29 -3.42 -8.84
N LEU A 218 20.35 -4.36 -8.95
CA LEU A 218 19.31 -4.56 -7.95
C LEU A 218 19.86 -5.13 -6.63
N TYR A 219 20.80 -6.08 -6.71
CA TYR A 219 21.48 -6.67 -5.54
C TYR A 219 22.26 -5.61 -4.75
N LYS A 220 22.98 -4.72 -5.43
CA LYS A 220 23.70 -3.61 -4.76
C LYS A 220 22.76 -2.71 -3.95
N ARG A 221 21.50 -2.59 -4.35
CA ARG A 221 20.52 -1.74 -3.69
C ARG A 221 19.78 -2.43 -2.55
N PHE A 222 19.36 -3.67 -2.73
CA PHE A 222 18.46 -4.36 -1.80
C PHE A 222 19.10 -5.53 -1.04
N GLY A 223 20.36 -5.89 -1.36
CA GLY A 223 20.99 -7.12 -0.88
C GLY A 223 20.42 -8.34 -1.57
N ASP A 224 20.15 -9.41 -0.83
CA ASP A 224 19.65 -10.67 -1.37
C ASP A 224 18.35 -10.49 -2.18
N VAL A 225 18.42 -10.83 -3.46
CA VAL A 225 17.30 -10.71 -4.40
C VAL A 225 17.04 -12.02 -5.13
N SER A 226 15.85 -12.57 -4.91
CA SER A 226 15.28 -13.60 -5.77
C SER A 226 14.82 -12.98 -7.08
N THR A 227 15.19 -13.57 -8.22
CA THR A 227 14.76 -13.14 -9.56
C THR A 227 14.00 -14.24 -10.26
N SER A 228 12.99 -13.87 -11.04
CA SER A 228 12.21 -14.83 -11.81
C SER A 228 12.90 -15.17 -13.12
N SER A 229 13.08 -16.47 -13.38
CA SER A 229 13.56 -17.02 -14.66
C SER A 229 12.60 -16.73 -15.84
N ALA A 230 11.34 -16.36 -15.57
CA ALA A 230 10.33 -16.02 -16.57
C ALA A 230 10.38 -14.55 -17.03
N SER A 231 11.48 -13.85 -16.79
CA SER A 231 11.66 -12.44 -17.14
C SER A 231 11.60 -12.22 -18.65
N LYS A 232 10.56 -11.52 -19.12
CA LYS A 232 10.39 -11.11 -20.52
C LYS A 232 11.23 -9.86 -20.81
N LEU A 233 12.55 -10.00 -20.75
CA LEU A 233 13.40 -9.13 -21.56
C LEU A 233 13.35 -9.71 -22.99
N PRO A 234 12.92 -8.96 -24.02
CA PRO A 234 13.06 -9.46 -25.37
C PRO A 234 14.54 -9.79 -25.60
N LEU A 235 14.81 -11.03 -25.99
CA LEU A 235 16.10 -11.49 -26.50
C LEU A 235 16.59 -10.45 -27.51
N PHE A 236 17.83 -10.02 -27.32
CA PHE A 236 18.51 -9.06 -28.19
C PHE A 236 18.29 -9.46 -29.66
N PRO A 237 17.92 -8.56 -30.57
CA PRO A 237 18.47 -8.69 -31.90
C PRO A 237 19.98 -8.43 -31.73
N ASP A 238 20.76 -9.41 -32.18
CA ASP A 238 22.19 -9.29 -32.40
C ASP A 238 22.56 -7.94 -33.01
N GLN A 239 23.79 -7.54 -32.77
CA GLN A 239 24.42 -6.54 -33.61
C GLN A 239 24.22 -6.93 -35.08
N ALA A 240 23.46 -6.11 -35.80
CA ALA A 240 23.56 -6.04 -37.24
C ALA A 240 24.00 -4.62 -37.57
N SER A 241 25.25 -4.54 -38.00
CA SER A 241 25.86 -3.47 -38.76
C SER A 241 24.88 -2.78 -39.71
N ILE A 242 24.88 -1.44 -39.69
CA ILE A 242 25.20 -0.50 -40.79
C ILE A 242 25.30 0.89 -40.14
#